data_AF-A0A970IIC1-F1
#
_entry.id   AF-A0A970IIC1-F1
#
_cell.length_a   1.000
_cell.length_b   1.000
_cell.length_c   1.000
_cell.angle_alpha   90.00
_cell.angle_beta   90.00
_cell.angle_gamma   90.00
#
_symmetry.space_group_name_H-M   'P 1'
#
loop_
_entity.id
_entity.type
_entity.pdbx_description
1 polymer ?
#
loop_
_entity_poly.entity_id
_entity_poly.type
_entity_poly.pdbx_seq_one_letter_code
_entity_poly.pdbx_strand_id
1 'polypeptide(L)'
;WADFDFFNMLRGDSAVAWLVAHEGLSEADAQILVDDFADSEFIEDNSDPTVTTIDLRDVALHLMYFPDSTMVSDATPRPSALIDLYNLYHVDPDLVLHSFFYYITVAEGVVVSVDQVYWP
;
A
#
# COMPACT_ATOMS: atom_id res chain seq x y z
N TRP A 1 -7.52 -16.34 -0.60
CA TRP A 1 -7.88 -15.12 0.15
C TRP A 1 -6.63 -14.63 0.83
N ALA A 2 -6.49 -13.32 0.98
CA ALA A 2 -5.42 -12.70 1.75
C ALA A 2 -6.00 -11.56 2.57
N ASP A 3 -5.44 -11.37 3.76
CA ASP A 3 -5.81 -10.33 4.69
C ASP A 3 -4.83 -9.17 4.55
N PHE A 4 -5.36 -7.97 4.41
CA PHE A 4 -4.57 -6.74 4.29
C PHE A 4 -4.90 -5.81 5.45
N ASP A 5 -3.85 -5.31 6.09
CA ASP A 5 -3.95 -4.15 6.97
C ASP A 5 -3.93 -2.89 6.09
N PHE A 6 -4.84 -1.96 6.38
CA PHE A 6 -4.98 -0.73 5.60
C PHE A 6 -4.44 0.44 6.42
N PHE A 7 -3.77 1.35 5.73
CA PHE A 7 -3.53 2.69 6.25
C PHE A 7 -3.85 3.69 5.15
N ASN A 8 -4.32 4.87 5.54
CA ASN A 8 -4.52 5.98 4.63
C ASN A 8 -3.22 6.78 4.54
N MET A 9 -2.86 7.17 3.34
CA MET A 9 -1.78 8.12 3.09
C MET A 9 -2.35 9.54 3.01
N LEU A 10 -2.19 10.31 4.08
CA LEU A 10 -2.71 11.67 4.12
C LEU A 10 -1.67 12.66 3.58
N ARG A 11 -2.12 13.57 2.72
CA ARG A 11 -1.32 14.63 2.09
C ARG A 11 -2.10 15.94 2.01
N GLY A 12 -1.39 17.06 1.88
CA GLY A 12 -2.00 18.40 1.77
C GLY A 12 -3.00 18.65 2.91
N ASP A 13 -4.15 19.22 2.57
CA ASP A 13 -5.21 19.60 3.53
C ASP A 13 -5.63 18.45 4.46
N SER A 14 -5.63 17.20 3.97
CA SER A 14 -5.98 16.03 4.79
C SER A 14 -4.93 15.73 5.86
N ALA A 15 -3.64 15.89 5.53
CA ALA A 15 -2.55 15.74 6.49
C ALA A 15 -2.57 16.87 7.52
N VAL A 16 -2.81 18.11 7.07
CA VAL A 16 -2.93 19.28 7.96
C VAL A 16 -4.06 19.08 8.96
N ALA A 17 -5.24 18.69 8.50
CA ALA A 17 -6.39 18.42 9.35
C ALA A 17 -6.10 17.32 10.38
N TRP A 18 -5.39 16.26 9.95
CA TRP A 18 -5.00 15.18 10.85
C TRP A 18 -4.04 15.66 11.93
N LEU A 19 -3.00 16.43 11.60
CA LEU A 19 -2.03 16.98 12.56
C LEU A 19 -2.69 17.90 13.59
N VAL A 20 -3.63 18.72 13.17
CA VAL A 20 -4.38 19.59 14.10
C VAL A 20 -5.23 18.74 15.04
N ALA A 21 -5.93 17.74 14.52
CA ALA A 21 -6.85 16.92 15.29
C ALA A 21 -6.15 15.93 16.24
N HIS A 22 -5.05 15.32 15.81
CA HIS A 22 -4.40 14.21 16.52
C HIS A 22 -3.13 14.63 17.27
N GLU A 23 -2.32 15.52 16.69
CA GLU A 23 -1.07 15.99 17.29
C GLU A 23 -1.25 17.34 18.00
N GLY A 24 -2.39 18.00 17.82
CA GLY A 24 -2.71 19.26 18.50
C GLY A 24 -1.90 20.46 17.98
N LEU A 25 -1.33 20.37 16.78
CA LEU A 25 -0.64 21.49 16.15
C LEU A 25 -1.61 22.63 15.86
N SER A 26 -1.08 23.85 15.78
CA SER A 26 -1.82 24.95 15.16
C SER A 26 -1.94 24.71 13.66
N GLU A 27 -3.00 25.20 13.03
CA GLU A 27 -3.21 25.06 11.58
C GLU A 27 -2.03 25.62 10.77
N ALA A 28 -1.45 26.73 11.22
CA ALA A 28 -0.29 27.33 10.56
C ALA A 28 0.97 26.46 10.65
N ASP A 29 1.25 25.87 11.80
CA ASP A 29 2.42 24.99 11.98
C ASP A 29 2.24 23.68 11.22
N ALA A 30 1.02 23.13 11.22
CA ALA A 30 0.68 21.94 10.45
C ALA A 30 0.83 22.19 8.94
N GLN A 31 0.38 23.35 8.45
CA GLN A 31 0.54 23.72 7.04
C GLN A 31 2.02 23.83 6.64
N ILE A 32 2.85 24.50 7.46
CA ILE A 32 4.29 24.62 7.19
C ILE A 32 4.94 23.23 7.10
N LEU A 33 4.60 22.32 8.02
CA LEU A 33 5.15 20.98 8.03
C LEU A 33 4.74 20.20 6.76
N VAL A 34 3.47 20.27 6.37
CA VAL A 34 2.96 19.55 5.19
C VAL A 34 3.46 20.18 3.88
N ASP A 35 3.66 21.49 3.82
CA ASP A 35 4.24 22.17 2.66
C ASP A 35 5.71 21.79 2.43
N ASP A 36 6.42 21.41 3.50
CA ASP A 36 7.80 20.92 3.43
C ASP A 36 7.90 19.43 3.04
N PHE A 37 6.76 18.71 2.91
CA PHE A 37 6.78 17.30 2.49
C PHE A 37 7.34 17.15 1.07
N ALA A 38 8.30 16.26 0.93
CA ALA A 38 8.71 15.76 -0.39
C ALA A 38 7.58 14.94 -1.04
N ASP A 39 7.66 14.71 -2.35
CA ASP A 39 6.68 13.91 -3.10
C ASP A 39 6.46 12.49 -2.53
N SER A 40 7.43 11.96 -1.77
CA SER A 40 7.37 10.66 -1.10
C SER A 40 6.86 10.70 0.33
N GLU A 41 6.74 11.87 0.96
CA GLU A 41 6.34 12.02 2.36
C GLU A 41 4.81 12.13 2.49
N PHE A 42 4.31 11.61 3.61
CA PHE A 42 2.89 11.55 3.95
C PHE A 42 2.73 11.22 5.42
N ILE A 43 1.53 11.40 5.95
CA ILE A 43 1.14 10.86 7.25
C ILE A 43 0.46 9.52 7.03
N GLU A 44 0.94 8.51 7.71
CA GLU A 44 0.29 7.21 7.81
C GLU A 44 -0.84 7.30 8.85
N ASP A 45 -2.09 7.28 8.38
CA ASP A 45 -3.25 7.20 9.25
C ASP A 45 -3.82 5.77 9.25
N ASN A 46 -3.46 5.03 10.31
CA ASN A 46 -3.93 3.68 10.60
C ASN A 46 -4.99 3.69 11.73
N SER A 47 -5.82 4.73 11.78
CA SER A 47 -6.89 4.85 12.79
C SER A 47 -8.07 3.90 12.56
N ASP A 48 -8.19 3.31 11.37
CA ASP A 48 -9.19 2.29 11.05
C ASP A 48 -8.54 0.89 11.01
N PRO A 49 -8.62 0.10 12.10
CA PRO A 49 -7.94 -1.20 12.20
C PRO A 49 -8.67 -2.32 11.45
N THR A 50 -9.56 -2.01 10.50
CA THR A 50 -10.28 -3.03 9.75
C THR A 50 -9.35 -3.78 8.81
N VAL A 51 -9.04 -5.02 9.17
CA VAL A 51 -8.50 -6.00 8.23
C VAL A 51 -9.53 -6.28 7.14
N THR A 52 -9.18 -6.03 5.88
CA THR A 52 -10.05 -6.42 4.75
C THR A 52 -9.51 -7.67 4.10
N THR A 53 -10.33 -8.72 4.10
CA THR A 53 -10.06 -9.95 3.36
C THR A 53 -10.42 -9.77 1.89
N ILE A 54 -9.46 -9.95 1.00
CA ILE A 54 -9.66 -9.88 -0.45
C ILE A 54 -9.54 -11.29 -1.06
N ASP A 55 -10.50 -11.64 -1.92
CA ASP A 55 -10.37 -12.84 -2.75
C ASP A 55 -9.50 -12.56 -3.97
N LEU A 56 -8.21 -12.82 -3.83
CA LEU A 56 -7.20 -12.67 -4.89
C LEU A 56 -7.43 -13.55 -6.14
N ARG A 57 -8.47 -14.39 -6.18
CA ARG A 57 -8.86 -15.14 -7.39
C ARG A 57 -9.69 -14.29 -8.35
N ASP A 58 -10.37 -13.28 -7.84
CA ASP A 58 -11.37 -12.48 -8.57
C ASP A 58 -10.92 -11.03 -8.80
N VAL A 59 -9.67 -10.70 -8.47
CA VAL A 59 -9.07 -9.37 -8.67
C VAL A 59 -7.77 -9.48 -9.46
N ALA A 60 -7.39 -8.42 -10.17
CA ALA A 60 -6.11 -8.37 -10.86
C ALA A 60 -4.97 -8.29 -9.82
N LEU A 61 -4.05 -9.25 -9.85
CA LEU A 61 -2.87 -9.28 -9.00
C LEU A 61 -1.62 -8.96 -9.82
N HIS A 62 -0.84 -7.97 -9.39
CA HIS A 62 0.45 -7.68 -9.99
C HIS A 62 1.55 -7.70 -8.93
N LEU A 63 2.64 -8.43 -9.19
CA LEU A 63 3.72 -8.63 -8.25
C LEU A 63 5.05 -8.06 -8.76
N MET A 64 5.94 -7.80 -7.82
CA MET A 64 7.31 -7.34 -8.08
C MET A 64 8.32 -8.49 -8.16
N TYR A 65 7.84 -9.72 -8.05
CA TYR A 65 8.60 -10.94 -8.25
C TYR A 65 7.94 -11.81 -9.31
N PHE A 66 8.76 -12.43 -10.14
CA PHE A 66 8.34 -13.53 -11.00
C PHE A 66 8.18 -14.83 -10.18
N PRO A 67 7.47 -15.85 -10.71
CA PRO A 67 7.26 -17.11 -9.98
C PRO A 67 8.54 -17.88 -9.60
N ASP A 68 9.67 -17.56 -10.23
CA ASP A 68 11.00 -18.11 -9.92
C ASP A 68 11.76 -17.30 -8.84
N SER A 69 11.06 -16.41 -8.13
CA SER A 69 11.59 -15.50 -7.12
C SER A 69 12.56 -14.44 -7.65
N THR A 70 12.71 -14.29 -8.97
CA THR A 70 13.49 -13.19 -9.54
C THR A 70 12.70 -11.89 -9.44
N MET A 71 13.35 -10.84 -8.95
CA MET A 71 12.73 -9.51 -8.80
C MET A 71 12.61 -8.82 -10.16
N VAL A 72 11.49 -8.12 -10.37
CA VAL A 72 11.28 -7.29 -11.55
C VAL A 72 12.22 -6.08 -11.51
N SER A 73 13.00 -5.90 -12.58
CA SER A 73 14.12 -4.95 -12.60
C SER A 73 13.75 -3.51 -12.99
N ASP A 74 12.62 -3.31 -13.67
CA ASP A 74 12.18 -2.00 -14.17
C ASP A 74 11.15 -1.31 -13.26
N ALA A 75 11.04 -1.78 -12.01
CA ALA A 75 10.12 -1.28 -11.01
C ALA A 75 8.62 -1.34 -11.42
N THR A 76 8.27 -2.08 -12.48
CA THR A 76 6.90 -2.14 -13.01
C THR A 76 6.25 -3.48 -12.68
N PRO A 77 5.21 -3.52 -11.83
CA PRO A 77 4.58 -4.77 -11.40
C PRO A 77 4.09 -5.62 -12.58
N ARG A 78 4.14 -6.95 -12.44
CA ARG A 78 3.76 -7.90 -13.50
C ARG A 78 2.53 -8.72 -13.14
N PRO A 79 1.62 -8.96 -14.10
CA PRO A 79 0.45 -9.80 -13.86
C PRO A 79 0.85 -11.16 -13.29
N SER A 80 0.18 -11.57 -12.22
CA SER A 80 0.46 -12.78 -11.47
C SER A 80 -0.84 -13.47 -11.10
N ALA A 81 -0.78 -14.79 -10.93
CA ALA A 81 -1.90 -15.57 -10.40
C ALA A 81 -1.73 -15.79 -8.88
N LEU A 82 -2.83 -16.12 -8.19
CA LEU A 82 -2.78 -16.48 -6.76
C LEU A 82 -1.79 -17.61 -6.47
N ILE A 83 -1.61 -18.56 -7.40
CA ILE A 83 -0.66 -19.65 -7.22
C ILE A 83 0.79 -19.16 -7.19
N ASP A 84 1.11 -18.08 -7.92
CA ASP A 84 2.46 -17.50 -7.93
C ASP A 84 2.78 -16.86 -6.58
N LEU A 85 1.82 -16.13 -6.01
CA LEU A 85 1.93 -15.58 -4.65
C LEU A 85 2.11 -16.68 -3.61
N TYR A 86 1.33 -17.76 -3.72
CA TYR A 86 1.46 -18.92 -2.83
C TYR A 86 2.84 -19.58 -2.93
N ASN A 87 3.35 -19.75 -4.16
CA ASN A 87 4.67 -20.33 -4.39
C ASN A 87 5.78 -19.45 -3.82
N LEU A 88 5.71 -18.14 -4.05
CA LEU A 88 6.64 -17.16 -3.49
C LEU A 88 6.65 -17.22 -1.96
N TYR A 89 5.47 -17.22 -1.33
CA TYR A 89 5.32 -17.33 0.12
C TYR A 89 5.95 -18.62 0.69
N HIS A 90 5.86 -19.74 -0.04
CA HIS A 90 6.46 -21.02 0.39
C HIS A 90 7.98 -21.07 0.25
N VAL A 91 8.53 -20.32 -0.71
CA VAL A 91 9.98 -20.20 -0.89
C VAL A 91 10.55 -19.26 0.16
N ASP A 92 9.99 -18.06 0.25
CA ASP A 92 10.40 -17.02 1.19
C ASP A 92 9.22 -16.05 1.44
N PRO A 93 8.60 -16.11 2.64
CA PRO A 93 7.50 -15.22 3.00
C PRO A 93 7.81 -13.73 2.89
N ASP A 94 9.07 -13.32 3.08
CA ASP A 94 9.44 -11.90 3.09
C ASP A 94 9.26 -11.27 1.71
N LEU A 95 9.35 -12.05 0.62
CA LEU A 95 9.09 -11.59 -0.76
C LEU A 95 7.65 -11.09 -0.95
N VAL A 96 6.72 -11.64 -0.16
CA VAL A 96 5.30 -11.32 -0.23
C VAL A 96 4.88 -10.36 0.88
N LEU A 97 5.39 -10.52 2.09
CA LEU A 97 4.90 -9.79 3.26
C LEU A 97 5.64 -8.48 3.55
N HIS A 98 6.95 -8.41 3.27
CA HIS A 98 7.80 -7.35 3.81
C HIS A 98 8.71 -6.66 2.78
N SER A 99 8.82 -7.19 1.56
CA SER A 99 9.71 -6.63 0.53
C SER A 99 9.12 -5.42 -0.20
N PHE A 100 7.79 -5.33 -0.28
CA PHE A 100 7.07 -4.30 -1.01
C PHE A 100 5.76 -3.92 -0.32
N PHE A 101 5.28 -2.71 -0.59
CA PHE A 101 3.94 -2.28 -0.21
C PHE A 101 2.90 -2.82 -1.20
N TYR A 102 1.66 -2.92 -0.75
CA TYR A 102 0.52 -3.23 -1.62
C TYR A 102 -0.34 -1.99 -1.82
N TYR A 103 -0.53 -1.62 -3.08
CA TYR A 103 -1.50 -0.63 -3.49
C TYR A 103 -2.79 -1.34 -3.92
N ILE A 104 -3.93 -0.96 -3.33
CA ILE A 104 -5.22 -1.60 -3.58
C ILE A 104 -6.11 -0.60 -4.31
N THR A 105 -6.47 -0.93 -5.55
CA THR A 105 -7.34 -0.07 -6.36
C THR A 105 -8.80 -0.48 -6.17
N VAL A 106 -9.64 0.50 -5.85
CA VAL A 106 -11.09 0.34 -5.69
C VAL A 106 -11.81 1.14 -6.78
N ALA A 107 -12.75 0.49 -7.48
CA ALA A 107 -13.65 1.13 -8.45
C ALA A 107 -15.11 0.86 -8.05
N GLU A 108 -15.92 1.92 -7.96
CA GLU A 108 -17.34 1.83 -7.57
C GLU A 108 -17.58 1.07 -6.24
N GLY A 109 -16.63 1.19 -5.30
CA GLY A 109 -16.69 0.52 -4.00
C GLY A 109 -16.29 -0.96 -4.01
N VAL A 110 -15.77 -1.48 -5.12
CA VAL A 110 -15.28 -2.86 -5.25
C VAL A 110 -13.78 -2.86 -5.54
N VAL A 111 -13.03 -3.73 -4.88
CA VAL A 111 -11.60 -3.92 -5.17
C VAL A 111 -11.44 -4.52 -6.57
N VAL A 112 -10.63 -3.88 -7.41
CA VAL A 112 -10.38 -4.31 -8.80
C VAL A 112 -8.94 -4.75 -9.04
N SER A 113 -7.97 -4.22 -8.29
CA SER A 113 -6.58 -4.66 -8.36
C SER A 113 -5.87 -4.60 -7.02
N VAL A 114 -4.85 -5.45 -6.90
CA VAL A 114 -3.87 -5.46 -5.83
C VAL A 114 -2.49 -5.51 -6.48
N ASP A 115 -1.67 -4.50 -6.21
CA ASP A 115 -0.40 -4.27 -6.88
C ASP A 115 0.71 -4.18 -5.83
N GLN A 116 1.71 -5.07 -5.88
CA GLN A 116 2.96 -4.79 -5.17
C GLN A 116 3.65 -3.63 -5.87
N VAL A 117 4.08 -2.62 -5.12
CA VAL A 117 4.75 -1.45 -5.69
C VAL A 117 6.08 -1.20 -4.99
N TYR A 118 7.07 -0.73 -5.76
CA TYR A 118 8.19 -0.02 -5.16
C TYR A 118 7.65 1.26 -4.53
N TRP A 119 7.98 1.45 -3.26
CA TRP A 119 7.81 2.74 -2.63
C TRP A 119 9.19 3.23 -2.16
N PRO A 120 9.60 4.46 -2.52
CA PRO A 120 10.88 5.03 -2.11
C PRO A 120 10.94 5.32 -0.61
#